data_AF-A0AAV0D5F3-F1
#
_entry.id   AF-A0AAV0D5F3-F1
#
_cell.length_a   1.000
_cell.length_b   1.000
_cell.length_c   1.000
_cell.angle_alpha   90.00
_cell.angle_beta   90.00
_cell.angle_gamma   90.00
#
_symmetry.space_group_name_H-M   'P 1'
#
loop_
_entity.id
_entity.type
_entity.pdbx_description
1 polymer ?
#
loop_
_entity_poly.entity_id
_entity_poly.type
_entity_poly.pdbx_seq_one_letter_code
_entity_poly.pdbx_strand_id
1 'polypeptide(L)'
;MAIVTATSLQSFQSLKPGTMPRLAAPRHFVPFLPSSGFKCTRHCGFNVKFCCCWHQWRRGDLMKSSARTCDVIRTTAIVRERGEKVEDYLLCDGEDTGNSIGKEGANASPKVQERDFTGTPYVPVYVMLPLGVIDMQCRLVDPDSLIEYLRILKSINVDGVMVDCWWGIVEAHAPQLYNWNGYRRLFQIVRDLKLKLQVVMSFHECGGNVGDDVHIPLPEWVAEIGQKNPDIFFTDSEGRRNHECLTWGIDKERVLRGRTAVEVYFDYMRSFRIELDEFFEDGVISEIEIGLGPCGELRYPSYPAKHGWRYPGIGEFQDSFGTEKE
;
A
#
# COMPACT_ATOMS: atom_id res chain seq x y z
N MET A 1 -1.34 13.72 -5.96
CA MET A 1 -0.45 12.61 -6.35
C MET A 1 -0.89 12.17 -7.73
N ALA A 2 -0.07 12.38 -8.74
CA ALA A 2 -0.36 11.93 -10.10
C ALA A 2 0.43 10.63 -10.31
N ILE A 3 -0.27 9.49 -10.32
CA ILE A 3 0.30 8.20 -10.70
C ILE A 3 0.16 8.12 -12.21
N VAL A 4 1.28 8.03 -12.92
CA VAL A 4 1.27 7.77 -14.37
C VAL A 4 1.42 6.27 -14.53
N THR A 5 0.31 5.60 -14.85
CA THR A 5 0.31 4.18 -15.22
C THR A 5 0.78 4.06 -16.67
N ALA A 6 1.94 3.43 -16.88
CA ALA A 6 2.37 3.04 -18.23
C ALA A 6 1.76 1.68 -18.54
N THR A 7 0.65 1.65 -19.27
CA THR A 7 0.14 0.42 -19.85
C THR A 7 1.02 0.06 -21.06
N SER A 8 1.69 -1.09 -20.97
CA SER A 8 2.53 -1.69 -22.01
C SER A 8 3.91 -1.06 -22.29
N LEU A 9 4.92 -1.94 -22.37
CA LEU A 9 6.29 -1.72 -22.84
C LEU A 9 6.37 -1.04 -24.22
N GLN A 10 5.31 -1.09 -25.03
CA GLN A 10 5.28 -0.47 -26.36
C GLN A 10 5.20 1.07 -26.32
N SER A 11 4.70 1.65 -25.23
CA SER A 11 4.53 3.10 -25.09
C SER A 11 5.86 3.87 -25.00
N PHE A 12 6.95 3.21 -24.62
CA PHE A 12 8.29 3.82 -24.49
C PHE A 12 9.04 3.99 -25.83
N GLN A 13 8.62 3.32 -26.90
CA GLN A 13 9.30 3.41 -28.20
C GLN A 13 9.02 4.71 -28.98
N SER A 14 8.09 5.56 -28.52
CA SER A 14 7.70 6.78 -29.25
C SER A 14 8.45 8.06 -28.84
N LEU A 15 9.24 8.05 -27.76
CA LEU A 15 9.99 9.22 -27.31
C LEU A 15 11.32 9.34 -28.08
N LYS A 16 11.27 9.92 -29.28
CA LYS A 16 12.49 10.34 -30.00
C LYS A 16 13.12 11.57 -29.33
N PRO A 17 14.43 11.60 -29.09
CA PRO A 17 15.10 12.74 -28.47
C PRO A 17 15.35 13.83 -29.50
N GLY A 18 14.68 14.97 -29.34
CA GLY A 18 14.97 16.13 -30.17
C GLY A 18 13.94 17.23 -30.00
N THR A 19 14.37 18.29 -29.31
CA THR A 19 13.88 19.68 -29.34
C THR A 19 13.12 20.12 -28.08
N MET A 20 13.87 20.59 -27.07
CA MET A 20 13.39 21.64 -26.16
C MET A 20 14.56 22.59 -25.78
N PRO A 21 14.31 23.89 -25.58
CA PRO A 21 15.34 24.93 -25.57
C PRO A 21 16.05 25.05 -24.21
N ARG A 22 17.34 25.39 -24.24
CA ARG A 22 18.17 25.73 -23.07
C ARG A 22 17.58 26.92 -22.31
N LEU A 23 17.37 26.77 -21.01
CA LEU A 23 17.23 27.88 -20.05
C LEU A 23 18.48 27.93 -19.15
N ALA A 24 18.98 29.15 -18.99
CA ALA A 24 20.29 29.48 -18.47
C ALA A 24 20.46 29.25 -16.95
N ALA A 25 21.68 28.88 -16.56
CA ALA A 25 22.10 28.74 -15.16
C ALA A 25 22.47 30.09 -14.54
N PRO A 26 22.33 30.25 -13.21
CA PRO A 26 23.13 31.17 -12.42
C PRO A 26 24.18 30.46 -11.55
N ARG A 27 25.21 31.24 -11.21
CA ARG A 27 26.55 30.86 -10.73
C ARG A 27 26.62 30.56 -9.22
N HIS A 28 27.61 29.72 -8.90
CA HIS A 28 28.32 29.44 -7.64
C HIS A 28 27.95 30.17 -6.34
N PHE A 29 27.85 29.38 -5.24
CA PHE A 29 28.38 29.71 -3.91
C PHE A 29 28.82 28.43 -3.18
N VAL A 30 29.98 28.47 -2.52
CA VAL A 30 30.59 27.45 -1.63
C VAL A 30 30.94 28.20 -0.33
N PRO A 31 30.67 27.67 0.89
CA PRO A 31 31.77 27.06 1.66
C PRO A 31 31.41 25.97 2.72
N PHE A 32 32.37 25.04 2.87
CA PHE A 32 32.93 24.41 4.09
C PHE A 32 32.10 23.55 5.08
N LEU A 33 32.63 22.32 5.28
CA LEU A 33 32.45 21.38 6.40
C LEU A 33 33.28 21.79 7.63
N PRO A 34 32.93 21.30 8.84
CA PRO A 34 33.81 20.29 9.43
C PRO A 34 33.08 19.09 10.06
N SER A 35 33.86 18.01 10.17
CA SER A 35 33.59 16.69 10.73
C SER A 35 33.40 16.66 12.25
N SER A 36 32.52 15.79 12.76
CA SER A 36 32.85 14.81 13.81
C SER A 36 31.71 13.81 13.99
N GLY A 37 32.08 12.55 14.26
CA GLY A 37 31.17 11.42 14.29
C GLY A 37 30.41 11.27 15.61
N PHE A 38 29.24 10.64 15.53
CA PHE A 38 28.59 9.95 16.63
C PHE A 38 27.88 8.71 16.09
N LYS A 39 28.16 7.55 16.70
CA LYS A 39 27.37 6.33 16.55
C LYS A 39 25.99 6.60 17.17
N CYS A 40 24.92 6.31 16.42
CA CYS A 40 23.57 6.38 16.95
C CYS A 40 22.75 5.26 16.31
N THR A 41 22.32 4.32 17.14
CA THR A 41 21.32 3.29 16.86
C THR A 41 20.02 3.98 16.47
N ARG A 42 19.50 3.73 15.25
CA ARG A 42 18.27 4.36 14.75
C ARG A 42 17.17 3.32 14.61
N HIS A 43 16.01 3.63 15.20
CA HIS A 43 14.75 2.96 14.94
C HIS A 43 13.91 3.87 14.05
N CYS A 44 13.40 3.33 12.94
CA CYS A 44 12.73 4.07 11.87
C CYS A 44 11.20 4.08 12.04
N GLY A 45 10.59 5.28 12.12
CA GLY A 45 9.15 5.48 11.92
C GLY A 45 8.83 5.72 10.44
N PHE A 46 7.69 5.22 9.96
CA PHE A 46 7.39 5.05 8.54
C PHE A 46 5.97 5.49 8.18
N ASN A 47 5.75 6.00 6.95
CA ASN A 47 4.44 6.45 6.47
C ASN A 47 3.65 5.28 5.84
N VAL A 48 2.49 4.97 6.42
CA VAL A 48 1.56 3.97 5.91
C VAL A 48 0.36 4.68 5.31
N LYS A 49 0.01 4.34 4.08
CA LYS A 49 -1.15 4.90 3.38
C LYS A 49 -2.21 3.84 3.12
N PHE A 50 -3.46 4.23 3.30
CA PHE A 50 -4.62 3.45 2.91
C PHE A 50 -5.18 4.00 1.59
N CYS A 51 -5.38 3.13 0.60
CA CYS A 51 -5.89 3.54 -0.70
C CYS A 51 -7.42 3.71 -0.66
N CYS A 52 -7.89 4.96 -0.69
CA CYS A 52 -9.31 5.30 -0.81
C CYS A 52 -9.54 6.04 -2.13
N CYS A 53 -10.00 5.34 -3.17
CA CYS A 53 -10.45 5.98 -4.41
C CYS A 53 -11.93 6.36 -4.32
N TRP A 54 -12.22 7.66 -4.12
CA TRP A 54 -13.55 8.23 -4.35
C TRP A 54 -13.62 8.81 -5.75
N HIS A 55 -14.41 8.21 -6.64
CA HIS A 55 -14.73 8.81 -7.93
C HIS A 55 -15.90 9.79 -7.75
N GLN A 56 -15.62 11.09 -7.80
CA GLN A 56 -16.64 12.13 -7.74
C GLN A 56 -17.41 12.21 -9.07
N TRP A 57 -18.66 11.77 -9.06
CA TRP A 57 -19.59 11.96 -10.18
C TRP A 57 -20.00 13.44 -10.29
N ARG A 58 -19.70 14.08 -11.44
CA ARG A 58 -20.34 15.35 -11.83
C ARG A 58 -21.54 15.04 -12.72
N ARG A 59 -22.75 15.34 -12.24
CA ARG A 59 -23.90 15.62 -13.11
C ARG A 59 -23.89 17.12 -13.42
N GLY A 60 -23.85 17.45 -14.70
CA GLY A 60 -24.26 18.76 -15.18
C GLY A 60 -25.77 18.81 -15.21
N ASP A 61 -26.37 19.81 -14.56
CA ASP A 61 -27.32 20.69 -15.24
C ASP A 61 -27.57 21.97 -14.44
N LEU A 62 -27.80 23.02 -15.22
CA LEU A 62 -27.82 24.43 -14.88
C LEU A 62 -29.18 24.85 -14.31
N MET A 63 -29.23 25.37 -13.09
CA MET A 63 -30.31 26.27 -12.64
C MET A 63 -29.71 27.35 -11.74
N LYS A 64 -29.90 28.62 -12.14
CA LYS A 64 -29.45 29.81 -11.43
C LYS A 64 -30.33 30.05 -10.19
N SER A 65 -29.71 30.32 -9.04
CA SER A 65 -30.30 31.17 -8.00
C SER A 65 -29.23 31.70 -7.05
N SER A 66 -29.52 32.86 -6.47
CA SER A 66 -28.64 33.91 -5.96
C SER A 66 -27.71 33.54 -4.79
N ALA A 67 -26.57 34.23 -4.76
CA ALA A 67 -25.60 34.29 -3.68
C ALA A 67 -26.23 34.69 -2.32
N ARG A 68 -25.85 33.97 -1.26
CA ARG A 68 -25.72 34.49 0.10
C ARG A 68 -24.48 33.88 0.74
N THR A 69 -23.54 34.76 1.11
CA THR A 69 -22.44 34.50 2.02
C THR A 69 -22.97 34.19 3.41
N CYS A 70 -22.60 33.04 3.96
CA CYS A 70 -22.70 32.76 5.40
C CYS A 70 -21.38 32.13 5.85
N ASP A 71 -20.55 32.92 6.52
CA ASP A 71 -19.49 32.43 7.39
C ASP A 71 -20.10 31.62 8.54
N VAL A 72 -19.68 30.36 8.73
CA VAL A 72 -20.00 29.59 9.94
C VAL A 72 -18.75 28.88 10.44
N ILE A 73 -18.07 29.59 11.34
CA ILE A 73 -17.50 29.18 12.63
C ILE A 73 -17.32 27.66 12.84
N ARG A 74 -16.06 27.24 12.98
CA ARG A 74 -15.65 25.96 13.61
C ARG A 74 -16.22 25.87 15.02
N THR A 75 -17.12 24.91 15.27
CA THR A 75 -17.43 24.46 16.63
C THR A 75 -16.75 23.13 16.88
N THR A 76 -15.68 23.16 17.68
CA THR A 76 -15.10 21.99 18.33
C THR A 76 -16.04 21.52 19.44
N ALA A 77 -16.59 20.32 19.32
CA ALA A 77 -17.36 19.69 20.40
C ALA A 77 -16.40 19.06 21.41
N ILE A 78 -16.42 19.58 22.64
CA ILE A 78 -15.77 19.02 23.82
C ILE A 78 -16.73 17.97 24.40
N VAL A 79 -16.35 16.70 24.38
CA VAL A 79 -17.05 15.64 25.11
C VAL A 79 -16.47 15.60 26.53
N ARG A 80 -17.31 15.91 27.52
CA ARG A 80 -17.00 15.81 28.95
C ARG A 80 -17.13 14.36 29.39
N GLU A 81 -16.17 13.90 30.19
CA GLU A 81 -16.15 12.60 30.85
C GLU A 81 -17.43 12.35 31.66
N ARG A 82 -17.97 11.14 31.52
CA ARG A 82 -18.73 10.47 32.58
C ARG A 82 -18.33 9.00 32.53
N GLY A 83 -17.66 8.57 33.58
CA GLY A 83 -17.05 7.24 33.67
C GLY A 83 -18.08 6.13 33.84
N GLU A 84 -17.72 4.97 33.32
CA GLU A 84 -18.13 3.67 33.83
C GLU A 84 -17.00 2.67 33.54
N LYS A 85 -16.73 1.82 34.55
CA LYS A 85 -15.53 0.99 34.71
C LYS A 85 -15.45 -0.10 33.63
N VAL A 86 -14.26 -0.29 33.07
CA VAL A 86 -13.87 -1.56 32.44
C VAL A 86 -12.81 -2.19 33.33
N GLU A 87 -13.10 -3.42 33.75
CA GLU A 87 -12.29 -4.23 34.64
C GLU A 87 -10.96 -4.62 33.97
N ASP A 88 -9.89 -4.44 34.73
CA ASP A 88 -8.52 -4.79 34.43
C ASP A 88 -8.29 -6.24 34.89
N TYR A 89 -7.90 -7.14 33.99
CA TYR A 89 -7.43 -8.48 34.36
C TYR A 89 -5.92 -8.48 34.43
N LEU A 90 -5.39 -8.28 35.64
CA LEU A 90 -4.00 -8.53 36.01
C LEU A 90 -3.79 -9.99 36.46
N LEU A 91 -2.69 -10.59 35.99
CA LEU A 91 -1.95 -11.72 36.58
C LEU A 91 -0.48 -11.51 36.14
N CYS A 92 0.59 -11.58 36.93
CA CYS A 92 0.82 -11.97 38.32
C CYS A 92 2.11 -11.30 38.85
N ASP A 93 2.24 -11.35 40.17
CA ASP A 93 3.08 -10.59 41.11
C ASP A 93 4.61 -10.83 41.12
N GLY A 94 5.30 -9.88 41.76
CA GLY A 94 6.65 -10.02 42.33
C GLY A 94 7.19 -8.72 42.97
N GLU A 95 6.86 -8.51 44.26
CA GLU A 95 7.38 -7.53 45.27
C GLU A 95 8.94 -7.48 45.37
N ASP A 96 9.67 -6.49 45.91
CA ASP A 96 9.48 -5.14 46.48
C ASP A 96 10.90 -4.51 46.71
N THR A 97 10.94 -3.20 46.97
CA THR A 97 11.94 -2.37 47.68
C THR A 97 12.87 -1.44 46.88
N GLY A 98 12.41 -0.18 46.77
CA GLY A 98 13.10 1.03 47.26
C GLY A 98 14.45 1.45 46.67
N ASN A 99 14.48 2.59 45.96
CA ASN A 99 14.95 3.89 46.50
C ASN A 99 15.17 4.90 45.35
N SER A 100 14.89 6.18 45.65
CA SER A 100 14.98 7.38 44.82
C SER A 100 16.28 7.58 44.01
N ILE A 101 16.17 8.19 42.82
CA ILE A 101 16.86 9.45 42.40
C ILE A 101 16.44 9.78 40.95
N GLY A 102 16.04 11.03 40.74
CA GLY A 102 15.45 11.52 39.50
C GLY A 102 16.38 11.52 38.29
N LYS A 103 15.75 11.51 37.12
CA LYS A 103 16.22 12.15 35.89
C LYS A 103 14.99 12.43 35.04
N GLU A 104 14.65 13.71 34.91
CA GLU A 104 13.86 14.22 33.79
C GLU A 104 14.59 13.87 32.50
N GLY A 105 14.23 12.74 31.90
CA GLY A 105 14.52 12.43 30.52
C GLY A 105 13.31 12.86 29.70
N ALA A 106 13.40 14.02 29.06
CA ALA A 106 12.42 14.44 28.07
C ALA A 106 12.28 13.32 27.02
N ASN A 107 11.17 12.59 27.09
CA ASN A 107 10.80 11.58 26.12
C ASN A 107 10.31 12.31 24.88
N ALA A 108 11.26 12.88 24.12
CA ALA A 108 10.99 13.43 22.81
C ALA A 108 10.69 12.24 21.90
N SER A 109 9.42 12.05 21.58
CA SER A 109 9.02 11.18 20.48
C SER A 109 9.87 11.55 19.24
N PRO A 110 10.46 10.57 18.53
CA PRO A 110 11.24 10.87 17.35
C PRO A 110 10.36 11.65 16.37
N LYS A 111 10.81 12.84 15.96
CA LYS A 111 10.22 13.51 14.81
C LYS A 111 10.49 12.63 13.61
N VAL A 112 9.47 11.90 13.17
CA VAL A 112 9.42 11.31 11.83
C VAL A 112 9.86 12.41 10.88
N GLN A 113 10.87 12.17 10.04
CA GLN A 113 11.07 13.02 8.87
C GLN A 113 9.91 12.70 7.93
N GLU A 114 8.73 13.22 8.28
CA GLU A 114 7.60 13.30 7.40
C GLU A 114 8.11 14.04 6.18
N ARG A 115 7.94 13.45 5.00
CA ARG A 115 8.31 14.09 3.73
C ARG A 115 7.35 15.24 3.51
N ASP A 116 7.65 16.33 4.20
CA ASP A 116 6.88 17.53 4.19
C ASP A 116 7.31 18.34 2.97
N PHE A 117 6.72 17.99 1.83
CA PHE A 117 6.80 18.81 0.63
C PHE A 117 5.89 20.04 0.73
N THR A 118 5.16 20.24 1.85
CA THR A 118 4.35 21.45 2.02
C THR A 118 5.27 22.67 2.01
N GLY A 119 4.88 23.67 1.24
CA GLY A 119 5.72 24.86 0.99
C GLY A 119 6.78 24.69 -0.11
N THR A 120 6.92 23.51 -0.72
CA THR A 120 7.72 23.34 -1.94
C THR A 120 6.81 23.25 -3.18
N PRO A 121 7.24 23.73 -4.35
CA PRO A 121 6.53 23.47 -5.61
C PRO A 121 6.79 22.05 -6.14
N TYR A 122 7.62 21.26 -5.46
CA TYR A 122 8.07 19.96 -5.92
C TYR A 122 7.02 18.89 -5.62
N VAL A 123 6.70 18.09 -6.63
CA VAL A 123 5.81 16.93 -6.49
C VAL A 123 6.60 15.71 -6.96
N PRO A 124 6.91 14.75 -6.08
CA PRO A 124 7.67 13.58 -6.49
C PRO A 124 6.86 12.72 -7.46
N VAL A 125 7.53 12.21 -8.48
CA VAL A 125 6.94 11.37 -9.53
C VAL A 125 7.49 9.96 -9.40
N TYR A 126 6.57 9.00 -9.33
CA TYR A 126 6.85 7.58 -9.28
C TYR A 126 6.24 6.88 -10.48
N VAL A 127 6.92 5.83 -10.96
CA VAL A 127 6.44 5.01 -12.09
C VAL A 127 6.12 3.61 -11.60
N MET A 128 4.92 3.12 -11.90
CA MET A 128 4.52 1.75 -11.58
C MET A 128 5.29 0.76 -12.45
N LEU A 129 5.89 -0.26 -11.84
CA LEU A 129 6.55 -1.34 -12.55
C LEU A 129 5.52 -2.26 -13.23
N PRO A 130 5.93 -3.03 -14.26
CA PRO A 130 5.06 -4.04 -14.86
C PRO A 130 4.53 -5.04 -13.83
N LEU A 131 3.24 -5.39 -13.92
CA LEU A 131 2.56 -6.28 -12.97
C LEU A 131 3.26 -7.64 -12.81
N GLY A 132 3.84 -8.17 -13.90
CA GLY A 132 4.57 -9.44 -13.95
C GLY A 132 6.09 -9.31 -13.77
N VAL A 133 6.59 -8.26 -13.12
CA VAL A 133 8.04 -8.10 -12.86
C VAL A 133 8.58 -9.22 -11.97
N ILE A 134 7.74 -9.81 -11.11
CA ILE A 134 8.03 -11.02 -10.34
C ILE A 134 7.13 -12.15 -10.85
N ASP A 135 7.70 -13.33 -11.10
CA ASP A 135 6.93 -14.52 -11.53
C ASP A 135 6.29 -15.29 -10.36
N MET A 136 5.44 -16.27 -10.68
CA MET A 136 4.74 -17.11 -9.69
C MET A 136 5.66 -17.96 -8.80
N GLN A 137 6.96 -18.05 -9.12
CA GLN A 137 7.97 -18.72 -8.28
C GLN A 137 8.75 -17.73 -7.41
N CYS A 138 8.30 -16.47 -7.36
CA CYS A 138 8.97 -15.34 -6.71
C CYS A 138 10.40 -15.12 -7.24
N ARG A 139 10.56 -15.13 -8.57
CA ARG A 139 11.80 -14.78 -9.26
C ARG A 139 11.62 -13.49 -10.06
N LEU A 140 12.67 -12.68 -10.10
CA LEU A 140 12.69 -11.46 -10.90
C LEU A 140 12.77 -11.82 -12.39
N VAL A 141 11.80 -11.36 -13.17
CA VAL A 141 11.73 -11.58 -14.61
C VAL A 141 12.64 -10.55 -15.32
N ASP A 142 13.48 -11.05 -16.23
CA ASP A 142 14.36 -10.25 -17.09
C ASP A 142 15.06 -9.05 -16.40
N PRO A 143 15.98 -9.33 -15.45
CA PRO A 143 16.63 -8.30 -14.65
C PRO A 143 17.44 -7.32 -15.49
N ASP A 144 18.01 -7.76 -16.61
CA ASP A 144 18.88 -6.92 -17.45
C ASP A 144 18.08 -5.83 -18.16
N SER A 145 16.95 -6.18 -18.78
CA SER A 145 16.04 -5.20 -19.39
C SER A 145 15.45 -4.26 -18.35
N LEU A 146 15.07 -4.78 -17.17
CA LEU A 146 14.58 -3.94 -16.08
C LEU A 146 15.62 -2.89 -15.66
N ILE A 147 16.89 -3.28 -15.50
CA ILE A 147 17.98 -2.35 -15.16
C ILE A 147 18.11 -1.26 -16.23
N GLU A 148 18.00 -1.60 -17.51
CA GLU A 148 18.03 -0.62 -18.60
C GLU A 148 16.89 0.39 -18.49
N TYR A 149 15.65 -0.07 -18.30
CA TYR A 149 14.49 0.81 -18.14
C TYR A 149 14.60 1.71 -16.90
N LEU A 150 15.03 1.16 -15.77
CA LEU A 150 15.22 1.94 -14.53
C LEU A 150 16.32 2.99 -14.69
N ARG A 151 17.39 2.71 -15.45
CA ARG A 151 18.42 3.73 -15.79
C ARG A 151 17.84 4.86 -16.63
N ILE A 152 16.98 4.55 -17.59
CA ILE A 152 16.28 5.55 -18.40
C ILE A 152 15.40 6.42 -17.49
N LEU A 153 14.57 5.82 -16.63
CA LEU A 153 13.73 6.55 -15.67
C LEU A 153 14.57 7.44 -14.75
N LYS A 154 15.71 6.95 -14.27
CA LYS A 154 16.63 7.73 -13.46
C LYS A 154 17.23 8.92 -14.22
N SER A 155 17.55 8.74 -15.50
CA SER A 155 18.12 9.79 -16.35
C SER A 155 17.17 10.97 -16.61
N ILE A 156 15.86 10.74 -16.52
CA ILE A 156 14.82 11.77 -16.63
C ILE A 156 14.32 12.27 -15.27
N ASN A 157 15.08 12.03 -14.20
CA ASN A 157 14.81 12.53 -12.85
C ASN A 157 13.52 12.03 -12.18
N VAL A 158 13.05 10.82 -12.51
CA VAL A 158 12.02 10.14 -11.72
C VAL A 158 12.55 9.88 -10.30
N ASP A 159 11.71 10.13 -9.28
CA ASP A 159 12.07 9.98 -7.86
C ASP A 159 12.20 8.51 -7.46
N GLY A 160 11.33 7.67 -8.01
CA GLY A 160 11.26 6.27 -7.65
C GLY A 160 10.30 5.47 -8.49
N VAL A 161 10.10 4.22 -8.07
CA VAL A 161 9.16 3.30 -8.70
C VAL A 161 8.20 2.73 -7.67
N MET A 162 7.05 2.25 -8.15
CA MET A 162 6.04 1.57 -7.35
C MET A 162 5.94 0.11 -7.77
N VAL A 163 5.80 -0.81 -6.82
CA VAL A 163 5.65 -2.24 -7.08
C VAL A 163 4.62 -2.88 -6.16
N ASP A 164 3.81 -3.77 -6.73
CA ASP A 164 2.94 -4.68 -6.01
C ASP A 164 3.71 -5.85 -5.41
N CYS A 165 3.64 -6.01 -4.09
CA CYS A 165 4.09 -7.22 -3.41
C CYS A 165 2.90 -8.19 -3.27
N TRP A 166 2.70 -8.99 -4.30
CA TRP A 166 1.59 -9.94 -4.43
C TRP A 166 1.59 -11.02 -3.34
N TRP A 167 0.51 -11.05 -2.54
CA TRP A 167 0.31 -12.06 -1.51
C TRP A 167 0.35 -13.50 -2.09
N GLY A 168 -0.31 -13.70 -3.23
CA GLY A 168 -0.35 -14.98 -3.94
C GLY A 168 0.98 -15.49 -4.47
N ILE A 169 2.00 -14.65 -4.55
CA ILE A 169 3.37 -15.06 -4.92
C ILE A 169 4.20 -15.36 -3.66
N VAL A 170 4.12 -14.47 -2.68
CA VAL A 170 5.02 -14.51 -1.52
C VAL A 170 4.64 -15.60 -0.53
N GLU A 171 3.34 -15.81 -0.26
CA GLU A 171 2.84 -16.86 0.66
C GLU A 171 2.08 -17.97 -0.12
N ALA A 172 2.51 -18.25 -1.36
CA ALA A 172 1.77 -19.04 -2.34
C ALA A 172 1.36 -20.44 -1.85
N HIS A 173 2.31 -21.18 -1.26
CA HIS A 173 2.17 -22.63 -1.05
C HIS A 173 1.53 -23.01 0.28
N ALA A 174 1.85 -22.30 1.35
CA ALA A 174 1.39 -22.65 2.68
C ALA A 174 1.34 -21.43 3.61
N PRO A 175 0.44 -21.43 4.60
CA PRO A 175 0.43 -20.45 5.68
C PRO A 175 1.83 -20.23 6.27
N GLN A 176 2.22 -18.96 6.39
CA GLN A 176 3.46 -18.49 7.01
C GLN A 176 4.76 -18.97 6.33
N LEU A 177 4.67 -19.55 5.14
CA LEU A 177 5.82 -19.89 4.30
C LEU A 177 6.06 -18.78 3.28
N TYR A 178 6.78 -17.73 3.71
CA TYR A 178 7.04 -16.54 2.89
C TYR A 178 8.31 -16.68 2.04
N ASN A 179 8.23 -16.32 0.77
CA ASN A 179 9.37 -16.22 -0.13
C ASN A 179 9.49 -14.78 -0.66
N TRP A 180 10.54 -14.07 -0.26
CA TRP A 180 10.81 -12.69 -0.67
C TRP A 180 11.98 -12.55 -1.65
N ASN A 181 12.51 -13.66 -2.19
CA ASN A 181 13.77 -13.65 -2.94
C ASN A 181 13.73 -12.76 -4.18
N GLY A 182 12.67 -12.84 -4.99
CA GLY A 182 12.49 -12.00 -6.17
C GLY A 182 12.40 -10.51 -5.82
N TYR A 183 11.61 -10.17 -4.80
CA TYR A 183 11.47 -8.80 -4.31
C TYR A 183 12.77 -8.26 -3.72
N ARG A 184 13.52 -9.05 -2.94
CA ARG A 184 14.84 -8.66 -2.43
C ARG A 184 15.78 -8.31 -3.58
N ARG A 185 15.82 -9.13 -4.64
CA ARG A 185 16.65 -8.86 -5.82
C ARG A 185 16.21 -7.58 -6.55
N LEU A 186 14.91 -7.35 -6.70
CA LEU A 186 14.36 -6.13 -7.26
C LEU A 186 14.76 -4.89 -6.43
N PHE A 187 14.60 -4.97 -5.11
CA PHE A 187 14.83 -3.84 -4.20
C PHE A 187 16.32 -3.49 -4.16
N GLN A 188 17.20 -4.49 -4.26
CA GLN A 188 18.63 -4.28 -4.46
C GLN A 188 18.92 -3.46 -5.71
N ILE A 189 18.32 -3.80 -6.85
CA ILE A 189 18.53 -3.06 -8.11
C ILE A 189 18.04 -1.60 -7.97
N VAL A 190 16.86 -1.40 -7.38
CA VAL A 190 16.30 -0.05 -7.14
C VAL A 190 17.23 0.76 -6.23
N ARG A 191 17.75 0.16 -5.16
CA ARG A 191 18.75 0.75 -4.25
C ARG A 191 20.02 1.15 -5.00
N ASP A 192 20.59 0.25 -5.79
CA ASP A 192 21.85 0.46 -6.52
C ASP A 192 21.73 1.59 -7.55
N LEU A 193 20.56 1.72 -8.17
CA LEU A 193 20.23 2.81 -9.10
C LEU A 193 19.80 4.11 -8.41
N LYS A 194 19.79 4.15 -7.07
CA LYS A 194 19.44 5.32 -6.24
C LYS A 194 18.05 5.86 -6.56
N LEU A 195 17.10 4.97 -6.80
CA LEU A 195 15.68 5.27 -6.91
C LEU A 195 15.01 4.99 -5.56
N LYS A 196 13.92 5.70 -5.26
CA LYS A 196 13.04 5.36 -4.14
C LYS A 196 12.05 4.29 -4.55
N LEU A 197 11.49 3.62 -3.55
CA LEU A 197 10.53 2.54 -3.74
C LEU A 197 9.24 2.84 -2.98
N GLN A 198 8.10 2.68 -3.64
CA GLN A 198 6.79 2.58 -3.01
C GLN A 198 6.33 1.13 -3.16
N VAL A 199 5.88 0.52 -2.08
CA VAL A 199 5.49 -0.89 -2.07
C VAL A 199 4.02 -1.00 -1.74
N VAL A 200 3.28 -1.77 -2.53
CA VAL A 200 1.88 -2.10 -2.24
C VAL A 200 1.83 -3.48 -1.61
N MET A 201 1.17 -3.61 -0.45
CA MET A 201 0.82 -4.91 0.15
C MET A 201 -0.42 -5.44 -0.55
N SER A 202 -0.22 -6.17 -1.64
CA SER A 202 -1.29 -6.53 -2.58
C SER A 202 -1.99 -7.82 -2.12
N PHE A 203 -2.91 -7.67 -1.16
CA PHE A 203 -3.79 -8.73 -0.63
C PHE A 203 -4.99 -9.05 -1.55
N HIS A 204 -4.79 -8.95 -2.86
CA HIS A 204 -5.80 -9.14 -3.87
C HIS A 204 -5.21 -9.85 -5.10
N GLU A 205 -6.07 -10.44 -5.92
CA GLU A 205 -5.72 -11.03 -7.21
C GLU A 205 -5.27 -9.94 -8.20
N CYS A 206 -4.19 -10.21 -8.92
CA CYS A 206 -3.86 -9.48 -10.15
C CYS A 206 -4.56 -10.13 -11.33
N GLY A 207 -5.19 -9.30 -12.15
CA GLY A 207 -5.77 -9.74 -13.41
C GLY A 207 -7.26 -10.06 -13.33
N GLY A 208 -7.82 -10.46 -14.47
CA GLY A 208 -9.23 -10.83 -14.58
C GLY A 208 -10.15 -9.75 -15.13
N ASN A 209 -9.60 -8.61 -15.55
CA ASN A 209 -10.25 -7.64 -16.40
C ASN A 209 -9.83 -7.84 -17.87
N VAL A 210 -10.58 -7.21 -18.78
CA VAL A 210 -10.28 -7.26 -20.22
C VAL A 210 -8.96 -6.53 -20.48
N GLY A 211 -7.96 -7.26 -20.97
CA GLY A 211 -6.64 -6.71 -21.34
C GLY A 211 -5.51 -6.98 -20.34
N ASP A 212 -5.75 -7.76 -19.28
CA ASP A 212 -4.70 -8.16 -18.35
C ASP A 212 -3.87 -9.32 -18.92
N ASP A 213 -2.58 -9.08 -19.17
CA ASP A 213 -1.63 -10.10 -19.67
C ASP A 213 -1.04 -10.98 -18.53
N VAL A 214 -1.35 -10.65 -17.28
CA VAL A 214 -0.80 -11.29 -16.09
C VAL A 214 -1.93 -11.65 -15.14
N HIS A 215 -1.93 -12.90 -14.67
CA HIS A 215 -2.91 -13.42 -13.72
C HIS A 215 -2.19 -13.99 -12.50
N ILE A 216 -2.40 -13.37 -11.34
CA ILE A 216 -1.80 -13.77 -10.06
C ILE A 216 -2.96 -13.91 -9.06
N PRO A 217 -3.42 -15.14 -8.78
CA PRO A 217 -4.51 -15.38 -7.82
C PRO A 217 -4.07 -15.10 -6.37
N LEU A 218 -5.02 -15.15 -5.44
CA LEU A 218 -4.71 -15.32 -4.01
C LEU A 218 -3.95 -16.64 -3.76
N PRO A 219 -3.29 -16.83 -2.60
CA PRO A 219 -2.56 -18.07 -2.31
C PRO A 219 -3.41 -19.33 -2.49
N GLU A 220 -2.79 -20.41 -2.94
CA GLU A 220 -3.49 -21.66 -3.26
C GLU A 220 -4.22 -22.22 -2.04
N TRP A 221 -3.59 -22.15 -0.86
CA TRP A 221 -4.20 -22.60 0.39
C TRP A 221 -5.45 -21.80 0.80
N VAL A 222 -5.60 -20.56 0.34
CA VAL A 222 -6.81 -19.74 0.54
C VAL A 222 -7.90 -20.19 -0.42
N ALA A 223 -7.56 -20.44 -1.68
CA ALA A 223 -8.49 -20.96 -2.68
C ALA A 223 -9.07 -22.32 -2.24
N GLU A 224 -8.26 -23.21 -1.68
CA GLU A 224 -8.71 -24.48 -1.09
C GLU A 224 -9.73 -24.31 0.04
N ILE A 225 -9.54 -23.30 0.89
CA ILE A 225 -10.49 -22.98 1.97
C ILE A 225 -11.78 -22.44 1.35
N GLY A 226 -11.67 -21.56 0.37
CA GLY A 226 -12.80 -20.97 -0.34
C GLY A 226 -13.69 -21.98 -1.08
N GLN A 227 -13.12 -23.10 -1.54
CA GLN A 227 -13.89 -24.21 -2.12
C GLN A 227 -14.79 -24.89 -1.09
N LYS A 228 -14.37 -24.94 0.19
CA LYS A 228 -15.12 -25.57 1.28
C LYS A 228 -16.03 -24.58 2.01
N ASN A 229 -15.59 -23.34 2.11
CA ASN A 229 -16.28 -22.24 2.76
C ASN A 229 -16.29 -21.03 1.82
N PRO A 230 -17.28 -20.92 0.92
CA PRO A 230 -17.36 -19.81 -0.03
C PRO A 230 -17.64 -18.46 0.64
N ASP A 231 -18.06 -18.44 1.91
CA ASP A 231 -18.37 -17.21 2.66
C ASP A 231 -17.12 -16.42 3.08
N ILE A 232 -15.91 -16.89 2.75
CA ILE A 232 -14.69 -16.10 2.88
C ILE A 232 -14.54 -15.00 1.80
N PHE A 233 -15.44 -14.98 0.81
CA PHE A 233 -15.42 -14.06 -0.33
C PHE A 233 -16.62 -13.12 -0.33
N PHE A 234 -16.44 -11.94 -0.94
CA PHE A 234 -17.55 -11.02 -1.19
C PHE A 234 -18.60 -11.67 -2.09
N THR A 235 -19.86 -11.35 -1.86
CA THR A 235 -21.00 -12.06 -2.45
C THR A 235 -22.11 -11.11 -2.86
N ASP A 236 -22.50 -11.15 -4.13
CA ASP A 236 -23.61 -10.35 -4.64
C ASP A 236 -24.98 -10.97 -4.32
N SER A 237 -26.05 -10.26 -4.69
CA SER A 237 -27.43 -10.70 -4.42
C SER A 237 -27.83 -11.97 -5.17
N GLU A 238 -27.11 -12.35 -6.22
CA GLU A 238 -27.32 -13.61 -6.96
C GLU A 238 -26.52 -14.77 -6.34
N GLY A 239 -25.77 -14.52 -5.26
CA GLY A 239 -24.92 -15.51 -4.59
C GLY A 239 -23.59 -15.77 -5.29
N ARG A 240 -23.22 -14.96 -6.30
CA ARG A 240 -21.94 -15.12 -7.02
C ARG A 240 -20.80 -14.63 -6.13
N ARG A 241 -19.72 -15.41 -6.06
CA ARG A 241 -18.56 -15.14 -5.20
C ARG A 241 -17.47 -14.43 -5.97
N ASN A 242 -16.94 -13.35 -5.40
CA ASN A 242 -15.79 -12.65 -5.94
C ASN A 242 -14.50 -13.15 -5.29
N HIS A 243 -13.65 -13.83 -6.06
CA HIS A 243 -12.41 -14.46 -5.60
C HIS A 243 -11.19 -13.51 -5.56
N GLU A 244 -11.37 -12.22 -5.88
CA GLU A 244 -10.28 -11.26 -6.00
C GLU A 244 -9.66 -10.92 -4.64
N CYS A 245 -10.45 -10.91 -3.56
CA CYS A 245 -9.97 -10.64 -2.20
C CYS A 245 -10.90 -11.27 -1.16
N LEU A 246 -10.43 -11.36 0.08
CA LEU A 246 -11.26 -11.84 1.20
C LEU A 246 -12.30 -10.79 1.59
N THR A 247 -13.48 -11.24 2.01
CA THR A 247 -14.49 -10.35 2.60
C THR A 247 -14.06 -9.83 3.96
N TRP A 248 -14.38 -8.58 4.28
CA TRP A 248 -14.17 -8.02 5.63
C TRP A 248 -15.01 -8.73 6.70
N GLY A 249 -16.05 -9.47 6.29
CA GLY A 249 -16.87 -10.28 7.20
C GLY A 249 -16.09 -11.32 7.99
N ILE A 250 -14.88 -11.71 7.55
CA ILE A 250 -14.04 -12.70 8.24
C ILE A 250 -12.85 -12.09 9.02
N ASP A 251 -12.79 -10.76 9.17
CA ASP A 251 -11.69 -10.09 9.87
C ASP A 251 -11.52 -10.54 11.33
N LYS A 252 -12.60 -11.01 11.95
CA LYS A 252 -12.63 -11.53 13.33
C LYS A 252 -12.85 -13.04 13.41
N GLU A 253 -13.02 -13.71 12.27
CA GLU A 253 -13.37 -15.13 12.19
C GLU A 253 -12.13 -15.98 11.92
N ARG A 254 -11.90 -17.03 12.72
CA ARG A 254 -10.70 -17.89 12.61
C ARG A 254 -10.85 -18.99 11.54
N VAL A 255 -11.27 -18.61 10.34
CA VAL A 255 -11.57 -19.53 9.23
C VAL A 255 -10.38 -19.81 8.31
N LEU A 256 -9.24 -19.14 8.51
CA LEU A 256 -8.03 -19.29 7.69
C LEU A 256 -6.99 -20.19 8.36
N ARG A 257 -7.33 -21.48 8.51
CA ARG A 257 -6.51 -22.49 9.23
C ARG A 257 -6.17 -22.04 10.67
N GLY A 258 -7.18 -21.52 11.38
CA GLY A 258 -7.06 -21.06 12.77
C GLY A 258 -6.67 -19.58 12.94
N ARG A 259 -6.38 -18.87 11.85
CA ARG A 259 -6.09 -17.42 11.84
C ARG A 259 -7.29 -16.61 11.34
N THR A 260 -7.39 -15.35 11.76
CA THR A 260 -8.28 -14.37 11.13
C THR A 260 -7.63 -13.71 9.92
N ALA A 261 -8.42 -13.04 9.05
CA ALA A 261 -7.85 -12.32 7.91
C ALA A 261 -6.86 -11.23 8.34
N VAL A 262 -7.18 -10.49 9.40
CA VAL A 262 -6.30 -9.45 9.95
C VAL A 262 -4.97 -10.03 10.46
N GLU A 263 -5.00 -11.20 11.11
CA GLU A 263 -3.77 -11.90 11.55
C GLU A 263 -2.91 -12.33 10.36
N VAL A 264 -3.52 -12.83 9.28
CA VAL A 264 -2.82 -13.18 8.03
C VAL A 264 -2.12 -11.95 7.44
N TYR A 265 -2.84 -10.82 7.30
CA TYR A 265 -2.25 -9.58 6.78
C TYR A 265 -1.14 -9.05 7.68
N PHE A 266 -1.32 -9.12 9.00
CA PHE A 266 -0.32 -8.72 9.98
C PHE A 266 0.96 -9.57 9.86
N ASP A 267 0.83 -10.90 9.83
CA ASP A 267 1.98 -11.79 9.72
C ASP A 267 2.75 -11.58 8.42
N TYR A 268 2.04 -11.34 7.31
CA TYR A 268 2.63 -11.00 6.01
C TYR A 268 3.47 -9.71 6.08
N MET A 269 2.86 -8.62 6.57
CA MET A 269 3.55 -7.33 6.74
C MET A 269 4.71 -7.43 7.73
N ARG A 270 4.57 -8.24 8.78
CA ARG A 270 5.65 -8.52 9.73
C ARG A 270 6.81 -9.25 9.05
N SER A 271 6.54 -10.28 8.25
CA SER A 271 7.57 -10.96 7.46
C SER A 271 8.27 -10.01 6.50
N PHE A 272 7.51 -9.19 5.76
CA PHE A 272 8.05 -8.14 4.88
C PHE A 272 9.02 -7.22 5.63
N ARG A 273 8.59 -6.70 6.79
CA ARG A 273 9.39 -5.80 7.62
C ARG A 273 10.68 -6.44 8.13
N ILE A 274 10.63 -7.71 8.54
CA ILE A 274 11.81 -8.42 9.05
C ILE A 274 12.79 -8.74 7.91
N GLU A 275 12.28 -9.30 6.82
CA GLU A 275 13.11 -9.77 5.72
C GLU A 275 13.78 -8.62 4.97
N LEU A 276 13.07 -7.51 4.79
CA LEU A 276 13.51 -6.39 3.94
C LEU A 276 13.95 -5.17 4.76
N ASP A 277 14.30 -5.37 6.05
CA ASP A 277 14.68 -4.30 6.98
C ASP A 277 15.79 -3.38 6.43
N GLU A 278 16.80 -3.97 5.78
CA GLU A 278 17.93 -3.21 5.20
C GLU A 278 17.46 -2.07 4.29
N PHE A 279 16.36 -2.26 3.55
CA PHE A 279 15.84 -1.25 2.63
C PHE A 279 15.05 -0.14 3.34
N PHE A 280 14.57 -0.40 4.56
CA PHE A 280 14.02 0.63 5.44
C PHE A 280 15.13 1.42 6.13
N GLU A 281 16.16 0.74 6.63
CA GLU A 281 17.33 1.39 7.26
C GLU A 281 18.04 2.33 6.27
N ASP A 282 18.21 1.89 5.02
CA ASP A 282 18.76 2.70 3.94
C ASP A 282 17.79 3.78 3.41
N GLY A 283 16.54 3.77 3.87
CA GLY A 283 15.47 4.67 3.42
C GLY A 283 15.14 4.54 1.93
N VAL A 284 15.40 3.38 1.33
CA VAL A 284 15.04 3.06 -0.08
C VAL A 284 13.53 2.97 -0.21
N ILE A 285 12.90 2.19 0.68
CA ILE A 285 11.44 2.14 0.80
C ILE A 285 10.98 3.46 1.39
N SER A 286 10.06 4.12 0.68
CA SER A 286 9.56 5.45 1.00
C SER A 286 8.09 5.48 1.38
N GLU A 287 7.33 4.47 0.98
CA GLU A 287 5.90 4.35 1.28
C GLU A 287 5.49 2.87 1.23
N ILE A 288 4.56 2.50 2.10
CA ILE A 288 3.82 1.25 2.06
C ILE A 288 2.36 1.63 1.88
N GLU A 289 1.79 1.18 0.79
CA GLU A 289 0.36 1.21 0.55
C GLU A 289 -0.22 -0.14 0.96
N ILE A 290 -1.25 -0.13 1.82
CA ILE A 290 -1.90 -1.37 2.27
C ILE A 290 -3.12 -1.62 1.41
N GLY A 291 -3.13 -2.74 0.67
CA GLY A 291 -4.30 -3.17 -0.09
C GLY A 291 -5.43 -3.57 0.85
N LEU A 292 -6.63 -2.99 0.70
CA LEU A 292 -7.76 -3.22 1.61
C LEU A 292 -8.97 -3.88 0.95
N GLY A 293 -8.83 -4.33 -0.30
CA GLY A 293 -9.93 -4.89 -1.07
C GLY A 293 -9.55 -5.13 -2.53
N PRO A 294 -10.54 -5.19 -3.44
CA PRO A 294 -10.32 -5.46 -4.85
C PRO A 294 -9.45 -4.35 -5.48
N CYS A 295 -8.50 -4.76 -6.31
CA CYS A 295 -7.46 -3.91 -6.91
C CYS A 295 -6.64 -3.12 -5.86
N GLY A 296 -6.62 -3.59 -4.60
CA GLY A 296 -5.94 -2.91 -3.49
C GLY A 296 -6.72 -1.75 -2.88
N GLU A 297 -7.89 -1.42 -3.42
CA GLU A 297 -8.67 -0.26 -2.99
C GLU A 297 -9.58 -0.60 -1.79
N LEU A 298 -9.78 0.37 -0.89
CA LEU A 298 -10.78 0.27 0.17
C LEU A 298 -12.20 0.47 -0.41
N ARG A 299 -12.77 -0.60 -0.96
CA ARG A 299 -14.13 -0.63 -1.50
C ARG A 299 -14.66 -2.06 -1.56
N TYR A 300 -15.97 -2.18 -1.79
CA TYR A 300 -16.56 -3.44 -2.24
C TYR A 300 -16.26 -3.70 -3.72
N PRO A 301 -16.25 -4.97 -4.17
CA PRO A 301 -16.13 -5.32 -5.58
C PRO A 301 -17.45 -5.12 -6.34
N SER A 302 -17.99 -3.90 -6.33
CA SER A 302 -19.35 -3.59 -6.80
C SER A 302 -19.52 -3.55 -8.33
N TYR A 303 -18.44 -3.57 -9.10
CA TYR A 303 -18.45 -3.53 -10.57
C TYR A 303 -17.55 -4.61 -11.20
N PRO A 304 -17.72 -5.90 -10.87
CA PRO A 304 -16.82 -6.94 -11.37
C PRO A 304 -17.08 -7.23 -12.85
N ALA A 305 -16.10 -6.97 -13.72
CA ALA A 305 -16.18 -7.29 -15.14
C ALA A 305 -16.42 -8.79 -15.38
N LYS A 306 -15.85 -9.66 -14.53
CA LYS A 306 -16.07 -11.12 -14.54
C LYS A 306 -17.54 -11.52 -14.38
N HIS A 307 -18.35 -10.71 -13.69
CA HIS A 307 -19.79 -10.96 -13.50
C HIS A 307 -20.65 -10.18 -14.52
N GLY A 308 -20.04 -9.73 -15.63
CA GLY A 308 -20.76 -9.10 -16.73
C GLY A 308 -21.03 -7.61 -16.55
N TRP A 309 -20.52 -6.97 -15.49
CA TRP A 309 -20.61 -5.52 -15.36
C TRP A 309 -19.92 -4.83 -16.54
N ARG A 310 -20.52 -3.75 -17.03
CA ARG A 310 -19.96 -2.90 -18.09
C ARG A 310 -20.20 -1.44 -17.75
N TYR A 311 -19.21 -0.60 -18.03
CA TYR A 311 -19.34 0.83 -17.87
C TYR A 311 -20.49 1.38 -18.73
N PRO A 312 -21.34 2.30 -18.23
CA PRO A 312 -21.33 2.94 -16.91
C PRO A 312 -22.38 2.35 -15.94
N GLY A 313 -22.50 1.02 -15.85
CA GLY A 313 -23.45 0.36 -14.96
C GLY A 313 -23.31 0.81 -13.49
N ILE A 314 -24.43 0.88 -12.77
CA ILE A 314 -24.49 1.41 -11.39
C ILE A 314 -23.73 0.56 -10.36
N GLY A 315 -23.44 -0.71 -10.68
CA GLY A 315 -22.86 -1.68 -9.75
C GLY A 315 -23.89 -2.30 -8.81
N GLU A 316 -23.42 -3.19 -7.95
CA GLU A 316 -24.26 -3.99 -7.04
C GLU A 316 -23.64 -4.04 -5.64
N PHE A 317 -24.49 -4.17 -4.61
CA PHE A 317 -24.02 -4.46 -3.25
C PHE A 317 -23.40 -5.86 -3.18
N GLN A 318 -22.34 -6.00 -2.38
CA GLN A 318 -21.52 -7.22 -2.29
C GLN A 318 -21.53 -7.83 -0.88
N ASP A 319 -22.59 -7.55 -0.11
CA ASP A 319 -22.73 -7.90 1.31
C ASP A 319 -23.94 -8.82 1.53
N SER A 320 -24.13 -9.79 0.63
CA SER A 320 -25.19 -10.77 0.75
C SER A 320 -24.66 -11.93 1.59
N PHE A 321 -24.75 -11.82 2.92
CA PHE A 321 -24.69 -13.00 3.77
C PHE A 321 -25.84 -13.90 3.38
N GLY A 322 -25.56 -15.18 3.09
CA GLY A 322 -26.59 -16.15 2.74
C GLY A 322 -27.76 -16.06 3.72
N THR A 323 -28.86 -15.47 3.27
CA THR A 323 -30.16 -15.57 3.92
C THR A 323 -30.62 -16.99 3.73
N GLU A 324 -30.11 -17.90 4.56
CA GLU A 324 -30.67 -19.21 4.87
C GLU A 324 -29.85 -19.81 6.03
N LYS A 325 -30.02 -19.23 7.22
CA LYS A 325 -29.96 -19.98 8.46
C LYS A 325 -31.33 -19.86 9.11
N GLU A 326 -32.30 -20.59 8.57
CA GLU A 326 -33.51 -20.97 9.31
C GLU A 326 -33.19 -22.06 10.35
#